data_AF-A0A7W1XC81-F1
#
_entry.id   AF-A0A7W1XC81-F1
#
_cell.length_a   1.000
_cell.length_b   1.000
_cell.length_c   1.000
_cell.angle_alpha   90.00
_cell.angle_beta   90.00
_cell.angle_gamma   90.00
#
_symmetry.space_group_name_H-M   'P 1'
#
loop_
_entity.id
_entity.type
_entity.pdbx_description
1 polymer ?
#
loop_
_entity_poly.entity_id
_entity_poly.type
_entity_poly.pdbx_seq_one_letter_code
_entity_poly.pdbx_strand_id
1 'polypeptide(L)'
;MKKDWKKVWYQVGMDNPWISEAYDPEFSVDMLAECKDHEDLWENLSHGNWCLGQGFHLGEICFINQIDGGDEWLVIKQNQPFESFTVSAMGKEKFLYNLKCIEKATLEQCRRLEYTDVELEEEEAV
;
A
#
# COMPACT_ATOMS: atom_id res chain seq x y z
N MET A 1 4.82 22.31 -3.58
CA MET A 1 3.91 21.59 -4.50
C MET A 1 3.69 20.22 -3.92
N LYS A 2 2.44 19.80 -3.65
CA LYS A 2 2.16 18.39 -3.34
C LYS A 2 2.50 17.58 -4.60
N LYS A 3 3.35 16.56 -4.45
CA LYS A 3 3.71 15.68 -5.55
C LYS A 3 2.50 14.78 -5.82
N ASP A 4 2.11 14.68 -7.09
CA ASP A 4 1.03 13.80 -7.52
C ASP A 4 1.56 12.36 -7.57
N TRP A 5 1.45 11.66 -6.44
CA TRP A 5 1.96 10.30 -6.32
C TRP A 5 1.14 9.28 -7.11
N LYS A 6 -0.14 9.54 -7.40
CA LYS A 6 -0.99 8.59 -8.15
C LYS A 6 -0.42 8.25 -9.52
N LYS A 7 0.14 9.22 -10.24
CA LYS A 7 0.80 8.97 -11.54
C LYS A 7 2.06 8.12 -11.40
N VAL A 8 2.80 8.30 -10.31
CA VAL A 8 4.00 7.51 -10.02
C VAL A 8 3.60 6.07 -9.72
N TRP A 9 2.60 5.87 -8.85
CA TRP A 9 2.09 4.55 -8.50
C TRP A 9 1.45 3.83 -9.68
N TYR A 10 0.74 4.55 -10.54
CA TYR A 10 0.25 4.02 -11.80
C TYR A 10 1.41 3.49 -12.66
N GLN A 11 2.49 4.26 -12.84
CA GLN A 11 3.64 3.76 -13.59
C GLN A 11 4.27 2.52 -12.93
N VAL A 12 4.40 2.51 -11.60
CA VAL A 12 4.89 1.34 -10.86
C VAL A 12 4.00 0.11 -11.09
N GLY A 13 2.68 0.28 -11.11
CA GLY A 13 1.74 -0.80 -11.42
C GLY A 13 1.85 -1.26 -12.88
N MET A 14 2.01 -0.34 -13.84
CA MET A 14 2.22 -0.68 -15.24
C MET A 14 3.56 -1.39 -15.49
N ASP A 15 4.57 -1.13 -14.68
CA ASP A 15 5.87 -1.82 -14.73
C ASP A 15 5.81 -3.20 -14.06
N ASN A 16 4.74 -3.51 -13.32
CA ASN A 16 4.52 -4.80 -12.69
C ASN A 16 3.73 -5.73 -13.63
N PRO A 17 4.29 -6.88 -14.07
CA PRO A 17 3.64 -7.76 -15.04
C PRO A 17 2.23 -8.19 -14.61
N TRP A 18 2.04 -8.53 -13.33
CA TRP A 18 0.76 -8.98 -12.80
C TRP A 18 -0.30 -7.88 -12.85
N ILE A 19 0.05 -6.65 -12.47
CA ILE A 19 -0.91 -5.53 -12.47
C ILE A 19 -1.18 -5.03 -13.89
N SER A 20 -0.14 -4.98 -14.74
CA SER A 20 -0.22 -4.45 -16.11
C SER A 20 -1.14 -5.26 -17.04
N GLU A 21 -1.41 -6.52 -16.69
CA GLU A 21 -2.29 -7.41 -17.44
C GLU A 21 -3.77 -7.34 -16.99
N ALA A 22 -4.11 -6.48 -16.02
CA ALA A 22 -5.50 -6.27 -15.61
C ALA A 22 -6.36 -5.77 -16.78
N TYR A 23 -7.52 -6.40 -17.01
CA TYR A 23 -8.38 -6.11 -18.17
C TYR A 23 -9.87 -5.95 -17.84
N ASP A 24 -10.32 -6.33 -16.63
CA ASP A 24 -11.71 -6.18 -16.19
C ASP A 24 -11.78 -5.73 -14.72
N PRO A 25 -11.62 -4.41 -14.46
CA PRO A 25 -11.32 -3.34 -15.42
C PRO A 25 -9.83 -3.26 -15.81
N GLU A 26 -9.52 -2.50 -16.86
CA GLU A 26 -8.13 -2.12 -17.19
C GLU A 26 -7.52 -1.26 -16.06
N PHE A 27 -6.26 -1.54 -15.71
CA PHE A 27 -5.58 -0.78 -14.66
C PHE A 27 -5.41 0.69 -15.06
N SER A 28 -5.89 1.59 -14.20
CA SER A 28 -5.85 3.03 -14.44
C SER A 28 -5.60 3.82 -13.15
N VAL A 29 -5.22 5.09 -13.29
CA VAL A 29 -4.95 6.01 -12.17
C VAL A 29 -6.17 6.14 -11.23
N ASP A 30 -7.38 6.05 -11.77
CA ASP A 30 -8.63 6.20 -11.01
C ASP A 30 -8.91 5.01 -10.08
N MET A 31 -8.28 3.87 -10.32
CA MET A 31 -8.35 2.69 -9.44
C MET A 31 -7.54 2.85 -8.15
N LEU A 32 -6.73 3.91 -8.03
CA LEU A 32 -5.96 4.21 -6.82
C LEU A 32 -6.77 5.14 -5.92
N ALA A 33 -7.57 4.55 -5.02
CA ALA A 33 -8.45 5.30 -4.12
C ALA A 33 -7.71 5.85 -2.88
N GLU A 34 -8.06 7.06 -2.46
CA GLU A 34 -7.53 7.67 -1.24
C GLU A 34 -8.33 7.21 -0.02
N CYS A 35 -7.63 6.72 1.00
CA CYS A 35 -8.21 6.40 2.30
C CYS A 35 -8.07 7.60 3.26
N LYS A 36 -9.02 7.74 4.18
CA LYS A 36 -9.08 8.87 5.12
C LYS A 36 -8.09 8.74 6.27
N ASP A 37 -7.93 7.52 6.78
CA ASP A 37 -7.12 7.19 7.94
C ASP A 37 -6.66 5.72 7.88
N HIS A 38 -5.93 5.28 8.91
CA HIS A 38 -5.43 3.91 9.01
C HIS A 38 -6.54 2.86 9.07
N GLU A 39 -7.69 3.18 9.65
CA GLU A 39 -8.79 2.24 9.81
C GLU A 39 -9.50 2.04 8.47
N ASP A 40 -9.82 3.13 7.76
CA ASP A 40 -10.40 3.08 6.42
C ASP A 40 -9.51 2.30 5.45
N LEU A 41 -8.18 2.47 5.53
CA LEU A 41 -7.25 1.68 4.74
C LEU A 41 -7.30 0.19 5.10
N TRP A 42 -7.30 -0.15 6.39
CA TRP A 42 -7.43 -1.53 6.84
C TRP A 42 -8.75 -2.16 6.37
N GLU A 43 -9.88 -1.47 6.53
CA GLU A 43 -11.21 -1.95 6.13
C GLU A 43 -11.26 -2.25 4.64
N ASN A 44 -10.74 -1.34 3.80
CA ASN A 44 -10.66 -1.55 2.35
C ASN A 44 -9.80 -2.76 1.99
N LEU A 45 -8.57 -2.85 2.52
CA LEU A 45 -7.65 -3.95 2.19
C LEU A 45 -8.14 -5.31 2.70
N SER A 46 -8.76 -5.35 3.89
CA SER A 46 -9.25 -6.59 4.51
C SER A 46 -10.60 -7.07 3.97
N HIS A 47 -11.36 -6.23 3.26
CA HIS A 47 -12.62 -6.61 2.64
C HIS A 47 -12.46 -7.76 1.62
N GLY A 48 -11.35 -7.76 0.88
CA GLY A 48 -11.10 -8.68 -0.22
C GLY A 48 -12.06 -8.48 -1.41
N ASN A 49 -12.09 -9.46 -2.32
CA ASN A 49 -12.91 -9.45 -3.53
C ASN A 49 -12.65 -8.23 -4.44
N TRP A 50 -11.39 -7.78 -4.47
CA TRP A 50 -10.95 -6.70 -5.33
C TRP A 50 -10.40 -7.23 -6.64
N CYS A 51 -10.66 -6.51 -7.72
CA CYS A 51 -10.05 -6.78 -9.01
C CYS A 51 -8.53 -6.54 -8.98
N LEU A 52 -7.84 -7.13 -9.94
CA LEU A 52 -6.43 -6.89 -10.17
C LEU A 52 -6.17 -5.40 -10.46
N GLY A 53 -5.12 -4.83 -9.86
CA GLY A 53 -4.80 -3.42 -10.01
C GLY A 53 -5.65 -2.46 -9.18
N GLN A 54 -6.69 -2.93 -8.46
CA GLN A 54 -7.36 -2.10 -7.46
C GLN A 54 -6.33 -1.63 -6.43
N GLY A 55 -6.29 -0.34 -6.14
CA GLY A 55 -5.35 0.21 -5.18
C GLY A 55 -5.97 1.13 -4.16
N PHE A 56 -5.32 1.21 -3.01
CA PHE A 56 -5.67 2.07 -1.90
C PHE A 56 -4.42 2.79 -1.42
N HIS A 57 -4.55 4.06 -1.04
CA HIS A 57 -3.40 4.82 -0.58
C HIS A 57 -3.74 5.73 0.59
N LEU A 58 -2.74 5.96 1.44
CA LEU A 58 -2.81 6.88 2.55
C LEU A 58 -1.50 7.67 2.61
N GLY A 59 -1.60 9.00 2.51
CA GLY A 59 -0.44 9.88 2.45
C GLY A 59 0.49 9.55 1.29
N GLU A 60 1.69 9.04 1.60
CA GLU A 60 2.73 8.69 0.62
C GLU A 60 2.89 7.18 0.41
N ILE A 61 1.95 6.39 0.92
CA ILE A 61 1.99 4.92 0.85
C ILE A 61 0.80 4.44 0.00
N CYS A 62 1.07 3.56 -0.96
CA CYS A 62 0.07 2.94 -1.81
C CYS A 62 0.19 1.43 -1.79
N PHE A 63 -0.96 0.78 -1.85
CA PHE A 63 -1.15 -0.66 -1.92
C PHE A 63 -1.87 -0.94 -3.23
N ILE A 64 -1.34 -1.84 -4.07
CA ILE A 64 -1.99 -2.25 -5.32
C ILE A 64 -2.16 -3.76 -5.33
N ASN A 65 -3.40 -4.23 -5.52
CA ASN A 65 -3.71 -5.65 -5.56
C ASN A 65 -3.01 -6.33 -6.75
N GLN A 66 -2.27 -7.41 -6.48
CA GLN A 66 -1.47 -8.15 -7.46
C GLN A 66 -2.05 -9.53 -7.80
N ILE A 67 -3.07 -9.98 -7.07
CA ILE A 67 -3.70 -11.29 -7.26
C ILE A 67 -5.21 -11.13 -7.30
N ASP A 68 -5.87 -11.87 -8.18
CA ASP A 68 -7.33 -11.88 -8.26
C ASP A 68 -7.95 -12.29 -6.92
N GLY A 69 -8.99 -11.58 -6.48
CA GLY A 69 -9.63 -11.77 -5.18
C GLY A 69 -9.12 -10.91 -4.02
N GLY A 70 -8.02 -10.14 -4.19
CA GLY A 70 -7.71 -9.02 -3.27
C GLY A 70 -6.97 -9.38 -1.99
N ASP A 71 -6.05 -10.35 -2.01
CA ASP A 71 -5.33 -10.77 -0.80
C ASP A 71 -3.85 -10.35 -0.77
N GLU A 72 -3.22 -10.15 -1.94
CA GLU A 72 -1.79 -9.84 -2.06
C GLU A 72 -1.58 -8.43 -2.63
N TRP A 73 -0.94 -7.58 -1.83
CA TRP A 73 -0.86 -6.15 -2.11
C TRP A 73 0.58 -5.69 -2.27
N LEU A 74 0.92 -5.14 -3.44
CA LEU A 74 2.19 -4.45 -3.66
C LEU A 74 2.25 -3.20 -2.79
N VAL A 75 3.23 -3.13 -1.89
CA VAL A 75 3.44 -1.96 -1.03
C VAL A 75 4.46 -1.02 -1.65
N ILE A 76 4.05 0.24 -1.82
CA ILE A 76 4.82 1.29 -2.45
C ILE A 76 4.90 2.47 -1.48
N LYS A 77 6.12 2.89 -1.12
CA LYS A 77 6.35 4.18 -0.46
C LYS A 77 6.90 5.16 -1.48
N GLN A 78 6.21 6.28 -1.69
CA GLN A 78 6.58 7.28 -2.69
C GLN A 78 6.76 6.67 -4.09
N ASN A 79 7.98 6.58 -4.61
CA ASN A 79 8.31 5.96 -5.90
C ASN A 79 8.99 4.58 -5.76
N GLN A 80 9.02 4.00 -4.57
CA GLN A 80 9.73 2.77 -4.28
C GLN A 80 8.74 1.64 -3.94
N PRO A 81 8.45 0.72 -4.87
CA PRO A 81 7.89 -0.59 -4.49
C PRO A 81 8.94 -1.37 -3.71
N PHE A 82 8.57 -2.01 -2.59
CA PHE A 82 9.58 -2.68 -1.75
C PHE A 82 9.15 -4.04 -1.17
N GLU A 83 7.85 -4.30 -1.01
CA GLU A 83 7.37 -5.56 -0.44
C GLU A 83 5.95 -5.86 -0.94
N SER A 84 5.47 -7.08 -0.68
CA SER A 84 4.07 -7.47 -0.87
C SER A 84 3.47 -7.93 0.46
N PHE A 85 2.25 -7.48 0.75
CA PHE A 85 1.52 -7.84 1.97
C PHE A 85 0.36 -8.78 1.65
N THR A 86 0.37 -9.95 2.28
CA THR A 86 -0.83 -10.81 2.40
C THR A 86 -1.66 -10.34 3.60
N VAL A 87 -2.65 -9.48 3.37
CA VAL A 87 -3.35 -8.76 4.46
C VAL A 87 -4.16 -9.72 5.33
N SER A 88 -4.80 -10.73 4.75
CA SER A 88 -5.57 -11.73 5.51
C SER A 88 -4.70 -12.53 6.49
N ALA A 89 -3.49 -12.90 6.07
CA ALA A 89 -2.54 -13.65 6.89
C ALA A 89 -1.85 -12.79 7.94
N MET A 90 -1.64 -11.50 7.65
CA MET A 90 -1.00 -10.55 8.56
C MET A 90 -1.88 -10.20 9.76
N GLY A 91 -3.18 -9.98 9.51
CA GLY A 91 -4.13 -9.50 10.52
C GLY A 91 -3.96 -8.01 10.87
N LYS A 92 -5.00 -7.46 11.51
CA LYS A 92 -5.16 -6.01 11.73
C LYS A 92 -4.01 -5.39 12.52
N GLU A 93 -3.66 -5.96 13.66
CA GLU A 93 -2.68 -5.38 14.58
C GLU A 93 -1.30 -5.24 13.93
N LYS A 94 -0.83 -6.31 13.26
CA LYS A 94 0.45 -6.30 12.57
C LYS A 94 0.42 -5.38 11.34
N PHE A 95 -0.69 -5.32 10.61
CA PHE A 95 -0.85 -4.39 9.50
C PHE A 95 -0.72 -2.92 9.96
N LEU A 96 -1.47 -2.54 10.99
CA LEU A 96 -1.45 -1.17 11.52
C LEU A 96 -0.08 -0.81 12.11
N TYR A 97 0.58 -1.75 12.79
CA TYR A 97 1.95 -1.56 13.26
C TYR A 97 2.91 -1.32 12.09
N ASN A 98 2.90 -2.19 11.08
CA ASN A 98 3.75 -2.06 9.90
C ASN A 98 3.49 -0.75 9.16
N LEU A 99 2.23 -0.34 9.03
CA LEU A 99 1.85 0.91 8.37
C LEU A 99 2.48 2.12 9.07
N LYS A 100 2.36 2.23 10.40
CA LYS A 100 2.99 3.29 11.20
C LYS A 100 4.51 3.29 11.06
N CYS A 101 5.12 2.11 11.05
CA CYS A 101 6.54 1.94 10.82
C CYS A 101 6.96 2.45 9.43
N ILE A 102 6.23 2.05 8.39
CA ILE A 102 6.47 2.50 7.00
C ILE A 102 6.30 4.00 6.88
N GLU A 103 5.32 4.64 7.54
CA GLU A 103 5.13 6.10 7.50
C GLU A 103 6.39 6.85 7.97
N LYS A 104 7.04 6.37 9.03
CA LYS A 104 8.25 6.98 9.60
C LYS A 104 9.55 6.57 8.88
N ALA A 105 9.59 5.40 8.27
CA ALA A 105 10.79 4.86 7.63
C ALA A 105 11.27 5.70 6.44
N THR A 106 12.58 5.76 6.22
CA THR A 106 13.15 6.29 4.97
C THR A 106 12.92 5.32 3.80
N LEU A 107 13.05 5.80 2.55
CA LEU A 107 12.96 4.91 1.38
C LEU A 107 14.01 3.79 1.41
N GLU A 108 15.23 4.07 1.90
CA GLU A 108 16.27 3.06 2.01
C GLU A 108 15.93 1.99 3.06
N GLN A 109 15.32 2.38 4.19
CA GLN A 109 14.83 1.41 5.18
C GLN A 109 13.72 0.53 4.60
N CYS A 110 12.75 1.10 3.89
CA CYS A 110 11.73 0.32 3.17
C CYS A 110 12.37 -0.63 2.16
N ARG A 111 13.31 -0.15 1.34
CA ARG A 111 14.01 -0.97 0.33
C ARG A 111 14.81 -2.14 0.93
N ARG A 112 15.32 -1.96 2.16
CA ARG A 112 16.06 -3.00 2.90
C ARG A 112 15.17 -3.89 3.78
N LEU A 113 13.87 -3.64 3.81
CA LEU A 113 12.91 -4.27 4.73
C LEU A 113 13.26 -4.04 6.22
N GLU A 114 13.90 -2.92 6.52
CA GLU A 114 14.30 -2.47 7.87
C GLU A 114 13.33 -1.41 8.40
N TYR A 115 12.13 -1.31 7.81
CA TYR A 115 11.15 -0.29 8.19
C TYR A 115 10.54 -0.54 9.58
N THR A 116 10.63 -1.76 10.13
CA THR A 116 10.19 -2.09 11.49
C THR A 116 11.17 -1.68 12.59
N ASP A 117 12.42 -1.34 12.22
CA ASP A 117 13.46 -0.93 13.17
C ASP A 117 13.36 0.56 13.56
N VAL A 118 12.28 1.23 13.15
CA VAL A 118 12.03 2.62 13.49
C VAL A 118 11.51 2.76 14.92
N GLU A 119 12.03 3.74 15.65
CA GLU A 119 11.50 4.09 16.96
C GLU A 119 10.12 4.74 16.80
N LEU A 120 9.08 4.06 17.28
CA LEU A 120 7.77 4.65 17.42
C LEU A 120 7.73 5.36 18.78
N GLU A 121 7.75 6.70 18.79
CA GLU A 121 7.38 7.46 19.98
C GLU A 121 5.97 7.00 20.42
N GLU A 122 5.85 6.58 21.68
CA GLU A 122 4.55 6.32 22.30
C GLU A 122 3.83 7.67 22.38
N GLU A 123 2.70 7.81 21.67
CA GLU A 123 1.81 8.94 21.91
C GLU A 123 1.30 8.78 23.35
N GLU A 124 1.81 9.62 24.26
CA GLU A 124 1.27 9.74 25.61
C GLU A 124 -0.23 10.01 25.49
N ALA A 125 -1.04 9.04 25.91
CA ALA A 125 -2.47 9.21 26.04
C ALA A 125 -2.73 10.30 27.09
N VAL A 126 -3.07 11.50 26.62
CA VAL A 126 -3.55 12.62 27.46
C VAL A 126 -5.00 12.40 27.85
#